data_AF-A0A9R0HT83-F1
#
_entry.id   AF-A0A9R0HT83-F1
#
_cell.length_a   1.000
_cell.length_b   1.000
_cell.length_c   1.000
_cell.angle_alpha   90.00
_cell.angle_beta   90.00
_cell.angle_gamma   90.00
#
_symmetry.space_group_name_H-M   'P 1'
#
loop_
_entity.id
_entity.type
_entity.pdbx_description
1 polymer ?
#
loop_
_entity_poly.entity_id
_entity_poly.type
_entity_poly.pdbx_seq_one_letter_code
_entity_poly.pdbx_strand_id
1 'polypeptide(L)'
;MFKLAKPLVGVAHHVSFMRPYGLFDIAAVTIANSMTLYPFMDSISKKMDYVGLNYYGQEAVCGAGLKLVETDEYSESGRGVYPDGLFRMLLQFHERYKHLNIPFIITENGVADETDLIRRPYILEHLLAIYGAMIMVLTVTFLCVYFNFDMV
;
A
#
# COMPACT_ATOMS: atom_id res chain seq x y z
N MET A 1 -34.50 -13.63 -20.50
CA MET A 1 -33.37 -14.21 -19.76
C MET A 1 -32.31 -13.12 -19.64
N PHE A 2 -32.15 -12.50 -18.47
CA PHE A 2 -31.18 -11.42 -18.28
C PHE A 2 -29.76 -12.00 -18.29
N LYS A 3 -28.89 -11.47 -19.15
CA LYS A 3 -27.45 -11.80 -19.15
C LYS A 3 -26.81 -11.03 -18.00
N LEU A 4 -26.45 -11.72 -16.93
CA LEU A 4 -25.62 -11.14 -15.87
C LEU A 4 -24.27 -10.72 -16.46
N ALA A 5 -23.79 -9.53 -16.09
CA ALA A 5 -22.47 -9.07 -16.49
C ALA A 5 -21.40 -10.04 -15.97
N LYS A 6 -20.29 -10.19 -16.72
CA LYS A 6 -19.16 -11.02 -16.28
C LYS A 6 -18.62 -10.44 -14.96
N PRO A 7 -18.52 -11.22 -13.88
CA PRO A 7 -17.92 -10.74 -12.64
C PRO A 7 -16.43 -10.46 -12.86
N LEU A 8 -15.94 -9.37 -12.28
CA LEU A 8 -14.51 -9.06 -12.24
C LEU A 8 -13.88 -9.69 -11.00
N VAL A 9 -12.74 -10.35 -11.16
CA VAL A 9 -12.04 -11.05 -10.08
C VAL A 9 -10.64 -10.44 -9.90
N GLY A 10 -10.28 -10.13 -8.65
CA GLY A 10 -8.97 -9.62 -8.29
C GLY A 10 -8.59 -10.06 -6.89
N VAL A 11 -7.52 -9.48 -6.35
CA VAL A 11 -7.03 -9.76 -5.00
C VAL A 11 -6.78 -8.46 -4.25
N ALA A 12 -6.86 -8.49 -2.92
CA ALA A 12 -6.36 -7.42 -2.05
C ALA A 12 -5.01 -7.86 -1.47
N HIS A 13 -3.94 -7.14 -1.77
CA HIS A 13 -2.59 -7.47 -1.33
C HIS A 13 -2.04 -6.40 -0.40
N HIS A 14 -1.60 -6.82 0.78
CA HIS A 14 -0.95 -5.93 1.74
C HIS A 14 0.41 -5.48 1.23
N VAL A 15 0.60 -4.16 1.17
CA VAL A 15 1.84 -3.50 0.82
C VAL A 15 2.23 -2.52 1.92
N SER A 16 3.49 -2.56 2.32
CA SER A 16 4.05 -1.58 3.25
C SER A 16 5.36 -1.04 2.70
N PHE A 17 5.64 0.21 3.02
CA PHE A 17 6.93 0.82 2.68
C PHE A 17 7.95 0.49 3.77
N MET A 18 8.81 -0.49 3.51
CA MET A 18 9.91 -0.83 4.41
C MET A 18 11.09 0.10 4.15
N ARG A 19 11.52 0.84 5.17
CA ARG A 19 12.72 1.69 5.12
C ARG A 19 13.83 1.15 6.02
N PRO A 20 15.09 1.15 5.57
CA PRO A 20 16.21 0.78 6.42
C PRO A 20 16.46 1.85 7.48
N TYR A 21 16.71 1.45 8.73
CA TYR A 21 17.09 2.39 9.79
C TYR A 21 18.53 2.89 9.62
N GLY A 22 19.46 1.99 9.30
CA GLY A 22 20.86 2.30 9.00
C GLY A 22 21.33 1.71 7.66
N LEU A 23 22.56 2.07 7.27
CA LEU A 23 23.17 1.63 6.02
C LEU A 23 23.24 0.09 5.89
N PHE A 24 23.45 -0.60 7.01
CA PHE A 24 23.57 -2.06 7.06
C PHE A 24 22.22 -2.78 6.94
N ASP A 25 21.09 -2.07 7.12
CA ASP A 25 19.75 -2.64 7.05
C ASP A 25 19.19 -2.70 5.62
N ILE A 26 19.88 -2.09 4.64
CA ILE A 26 19.46 -2.06 3.23
C ILE A 26 19.29 -3.48 2.67
N ALA A 27 20.23 -4.38 2.99
CA ALA A 27 20.17 -5.76 2.53
C ALA A 27 18.96 -6.50 3.13
N ALA A 28 18.71 -6.29 4.43
CA ALA A 28 17.56 -6.88 5.12
C ALA A 28 16.23 -6.42 4.50
N VAL A 29 16.08 -5.11 4.28
CA VAL A 29 14.90 -4.53 3.61
C VAL A 29 14.73 -5.06 2.19
N THR A 30 15.82 -5.17 1.44
CA THR A 30 15.77 -5.66 0.06
C THR A 30 15.31 -7.12 0.00
N ILE A 31 15.87 -7.97 0.88
CA ILE A 31 15.47 -9.38 0.99
C ILE A 31 14.00 -9.47 1.43
N ALA A 32 13.60 -8.75 2.48
CA ALA A 32 12.23 -8.73 2.97
C ALA A 32 11.24 -8.33 1.87
N ASN A 33 11.48 -7.20 1.20
CA ASN A 33 10.65 -6.73 0.08
C ASN A 33 10.56 -7.75 -1.05
N SER A 34 11.68 -8.41 -1.40
CA SER A 34 11.68 -9.44 -2.45
C SER A 34 10.85 -10.67 -2.09
N MET A 35 10.70 -10.96 -0.80
CA MET A 35 9.93 -12.10 -0.30
C MET A 35 8.45 -11.77 -0.09
N THR A 36 8.13 -10.53 0.29
CA THR A 36 6.78 -10.16 0.73
C THR A 36 5.95 -9.44 -0.34
N LEU A 37 6.55 -8.58 -1.17
CA LEU A 37 5.79 -7.69 -2.07
C LEU A 37 5.36 -8.31 -3.39
N TYR A 38 6.20 -9.18 -3.96
CA TYR A 38 6.04 -9.60 -5.37
C TYR A 38 5.76 -11.09 -5.59
N PRO A 39 6.33 -12.05 -4.85
CA PRO A 39 6.20 -13.47 -5.21
C PRO A 39 4.77 -13.97 -5.35
N PHE A 40 3.89 -13.58 -4.42
CA PHE A 40 2.48 -13.93 -4.48
C PHE A 40 1.80 -13.27 -5.69
N MET A 41 1.96 -11.96 -5.84
CA MET A 41 1.35 -11.19 -6.92
C MET A 41 1.80 -11.66 -8.31
N ASP A 42 3.09 -11.96 -8.48
CA ASP A 42 3.65 -12.50 -9.71
C ASP A 42 2.97 -13.82 -10.10
N SER A 43 2.71 -14.69 -9.12
CA SER A 43 2.13 -16.03 -9.34
C SER A 43 0.68 -16.00 -9.86
N ILE A 44 -0.07 -14.92 -9.57
CA ILE A 44 -1.49 -14.78 -9.91
C ILE A 44 -1.80 -13.66 -10.91
N SER A 45 -0.83 -12.79 -11.18
CA SER A 45 -0.93 -11.58 -12.03
C SER A 45 -1.73 -11.77 -13.33
N LYS A 46 -1.50 -12.87 -14.06
CA LYS A 46 -2.14 -13.16 -15.36
C LYS A 46 -3.57 -13.67 -15.28
N LYS A 47 -4.13 -13.85 -14.07
CA LYS A 47 -5.45 -14.47 -13.83
C LYS A 47 -6.46 -13.49 -13.22
N MET A 48 -6.09 -12.21 -13.08
CA MET A 48 -6.91 -11.19 -12.42
C MET A 48 -7.38 -10.14 -13.41
N ASP A 49 -8.57 -9.59 -13.17
CA ASP A 49 -9.13 -8.47 -13.91
C ASP A 49 -8.75 -7.10 -13.29
N TYR A 50 -8.25 -7.07 -12.05
CA TYR A 50 -7.72 -5.88 -11.35
C TYR A 50 -6.75 -6.25 -10.23
N VAL A 51 -5.96 -5.28 -9.74
CA VAL A 51 -5.06 -5.42 -8.58
C VAL A 51 -5.54 -4.55 -7.43
N GLY A 52 -5.87 -5.15 -6.28
CA GLY A 52 -6.16 -4.44 -5.03
C GLY A 52 -4.92 -4.32 -4.17
N LEU A 53 -4.67 -3.13 -3.61
CA LEU A 53 -3.55 -2.86 -2.69
C LEU A 53 -4.09 -2.32 -1.36
N ASN A 54 -3.57 -2.88 -0.27
CA ASN A 54 -3.86 -2.46 1.10
C ASN A 54 -2.62 -1.78 1.67
N TYR A 55 -2.72 -0.51 2.05
CA TYR A 55 -1.60 0.26 2.57
C TYR A 55 -1.98 1.01 3.84
N TYR A 56 -1.16 0.84 4.88
CA TYR A 56 -1.39 1.44 6.19
C TYR A 56 -0.29 2.40 6.63
N GLY A 57 0.91 2.25 6.09
CA GLY A 57 2.05 3.07 6.46
C GLY A 57 3.39 2.39 6.22
N GLN A 58 4.42 2.97 6.84
CA GLN A 58 5.79 2.49 6.75
C GLN A 58 6.22 1.65 7.95
N GLU A 59 7.23 0.83 7.71
CA GLU A 59 7.94 0.04 8.71
C GLU A 59 9.43 0.38 8.64
N ALA A 60 10.07 0.71 9.76
CA ALA A 60 11.51 0.86 9.81
C ALA A 60 12.16 -0.46 10.26
N VAL A 61 13.12 -0.96 9.48
CA VAL A 61 13.83 -2.21 9.75
C VAL A 61 15.20 -1.91 10.34
N CYS A 62 15.53 -2.57 11.45
CA CYS A 62 16.82 -2.48 12.13
C CYS A 62 17.27 -3.89 12.52
N GLY A 63 18.34 -4.40 11.89
CA GLY A 63 18.79 -5.78 12.04
C GLY A 63 17.72 -6.78 11.59
N ALA A 64 17.33 -7.69 12.48
CA ALA A 64 16.34 -8.73 12.21
C ALA A 64 14.90 -8.36 12.59
N GLY A 65 14.64 -7.10 12.98
CA GLY A 65 13.34 -6.68 13.52
C GLY A 65 12.88 -5.31 13.06
N LEU A 66 11.68 -4.96 13.50
CA LEU A 66 11.08 -3.64 13.32
C LEU A 66 11.54 -2.69 14.44
N LYS A 67 11.71 -1.42 14.09
CA LYS A 67 12.06 -0.35 15.02
C LYS A 67 11.06 0.79 14.91
N LEU A 68 10.59 1.27 16.07
CA LEU A 68 9.87 2.54 16.15
C LEU A 68 10.92 3.66 16.24
N VAL A 69 10.86 4.61 15.32
CA VAL A 69 11.80 5.72 15.20
C VAL A 69 11.15 6.96 15.81
N GLU A 70 11.71 7.48 16.89
CA GLU A 70 11.10 8.55 17.70
C GLU A 70 10.70 9.83 16.94
N THR A 71 11.30 10.07 15.76
CA THR A 71 11.00 11.24 14.92
C THR A 71 9.79 11.06 14.01
N ASP A 72 9.27 9.84 13.88
CA ASP A 72 8.13 9.54 13.01
C ASP A 72 6.82 9.64 13.80
N GLU A 73 5.76 10.02 13.10
CA GLU A 73 4.39 9.89 13.61
C GLU A 73 3.89 8.46 13.39
N TYR A 74 3.29 7.87 14.42
CA TYR A 74 2.81 6.49 14.41
C TYR A 74 1.32 6.42 14.71
N SER A 75 0.64 5.46 14.07
CA SER A 75 -0.67 4.99 14.51
C SER A 75 -0.57 4.25 15.85
N GLU A 76 -1.69 4.06 16.52
CA GLU A 76 -1.77 3.24 17.74
C GLU A 76 -1.37 1.78 17.49
N SER A 77 -1.52 1.30 16.25
CA SER A 77 -1.05 -0.02 15.79
C SER A 77 0.46 -0.08 15.47
N GLY A 78 1.22 0.99 15.72
CA GLY A 78 2.67 1.03 15.52
C GLY A 78 3.11 1.17 14.06
N ARG A 79 2.21 1.60 13.15
CA ARG A 79 2.54 1.86 11.74
C ARG A 79 2.94 3.32 11.57
N GLY A 80 4.08 3.58 10.94
CA GLY A 80 4.51 4.96 10.69
C GLY A 80 3.62 5.61 9.64
N VAL A 81 3.02 6.76 9.95
CA VAL A 81 2.23 7.55 9.00
C VAL A 81 3.17 8.04 7.91
N TYR A 82 2.96 7.57 6.67
CA TYR A 82 3.87 7.88 5.58
C TYR A 82 3.15 7.89 4.22
N PRO A 83 2.51 9.00 3.84
CA PRO A 83 1.78 9.13 2.57
C PRO A 83 2.68 8.97 1.34
N ASP A 84 3.93 9.46 1.42
CA ASP A 84 4.94 9.29 0.36
C ASP A 84 5.22 7.82 0.04
N GLY A 85 5.13 6.93 1.04
CA GLY A 85 5.29 5.50 0.84
C GLY A 85 4.18 4.93 -0.04
N LEU A 86 2.93 5.36 0.15
CA LEU A 86 1.81 4.94 -0.71
C LEU A 86 2.07 5.34 -2.16
N PHE A 87 2.45 6.61 -2.39
CA PHE A 87 2.79 7.09 -3.72
C PHE A 87 3.91 6.25 -4.37
N ARG A 88 4.99 5.97 -3.64
CA ARG A 88 6.11 5.15 -4.13
C ARG A 88 5.67 3.72 -4.44
N MET A 89 4.86 3.11 -3.57
CA MET A 89 4.34 1.76 -3.78
C MET A 89 3.46 1.68 -5.03
N LEU A 90 2.58 2.66 -5.24
CA LEU A 90 1.76 2.76 -6.44
C LEU A 90 2.61 2.83 -7.72
N LEU A 91 3.66 3.67 -7.74
CA LEU A 91 4.56 3.75 -8.89
C LEU A 91 5.33 2.45 -9.15
N GLN A 92 5.85 1.81 -8.10
CA GLN A 92 6.59 0.54 -8.22
C GLN A 92 5.70 -0.58 -8.75
N PHE A 93 4.49 -0.72 -8.20
CA PHE A 93 3.52 -1.72 -8.64
C PHE A 93 3.03 -1.46 -10.06
N HIS A 94 2.76 -0.20 -10.41
CA HIS A 94 2.43 0.15 -11.78
C HIS A 94 3.55 -0.22 -12.73
N GLU A 95 4.80 0.19 -12.46
CA GLU A 95 5.93 -0.10 -13.34
C GLU A 95 6.11 -1.61 -13.58
N ARG A 96 5.92 -2.42 -12.54
CA ARG A 96 5.99 -3.88 -12.63
C ARG A 96 4.86 -4.50 -13.46
N TYR A 97 3.61 -4.07 -13.25
CA TYR A 97 2.43 -4.74 -13.79
C TYR A 97 1.71 -3.99 -14.92
N LYS A 98 2.20 -2.82 -15.37
CA LYS A 98 1.60 -2.04 -16.48
C LYS A 98 1.38 -2.84 -17.77
N HIS A 99 2.20 -3.85 -18.01
CA HIS A 99 2.08 -4.75 -19.16
C HIS A 99 0.81 -5.60 -19.15
N LEU A 100 0.14 -5.75 -18.01
CA LEU A 100 -1.14 -6.47 -17.88
C LEU A 100 -2.33 -5.62 -18.31
N ASN A 101 -2.19 -4.29 -18.33
CA ASN A 101 -3.25 -3.33 -18.66
C ASN A 101 -4.55 -3.54 -17.85
N ILE A 102 -4.40 -3.82 -16.55
CA ILE A 102 -5.51 -3.96 -15.59
C ILE A 102 -5.47 -2.81 -14.57
N PRO A 103 -6.62 -2.37 -14.04
CA PRO A 103 -6.68 -1.27 -13.08
C PRO A 103 -6.15 -1.66 -11.70
N PHE A 104 -5.69 -0.65 -10.97
CA PHE A 104 -5.30 -0.76 -9.56
C PHE A 104 -6.34 -0.09 -8.68
N ILE A 105 -6.71 -0.75 -7.59
CA ILE A 105 -7.69 -0.31 -6.61
C ILE A 105 -6.99 -0.24 -5.26
N ILE A 106 -7.15 0.85 -4.51
CA ILE A 106 -6.77 0.83 -3.09
C ILE A 106 -7.94 0.25 -2.32
N THR A 107 -7.78 -1.04 -1.98
CA THR A 107 -8.81 -1.84 -1.33
C THR A 107 -8.88 -1.55 0.16
N GLU A 108 -7.75 -1.19 0.79
CA GLU A 108 -7.74 -0.74 2.18
C GLU A 108 -6.71 0.39 2.39
N ASN A 109 -7.14 1.48 3.03
CA ASN A 109 -6.28 2.52 3.57
C ASN A 109 -6.98 3.15 4.80
N GLY A 110 -6.23 3.34 5.87
CA GLY A 110 -6.76 3.84 7.13
C GLY A 110 -5.71 3.87 8.22
N VAL A 111 -6.06 4.45 9.35
CA VAL A 111 -5.18 4.60 10.51
C VAL A 111 -5.93 4.22 11.79
N ALA A 112 -5.25 3.48 12.66
CA ALA A 112 -5.72 3.22 14.02
C ALA A 112 -5.44 4.46 14.87
N ASP A 113 -6.52 5.11 15.33
CA ASP A 113 -6.50 6.40 16.03
C ASP A 113 -7.81 6.55 16.83
N GLU A 114 -7.80 6.12 18.09
CA GLU A 114 -8.93 6.26 19.03
C GLU A 114 -9.27 7.74 19.25
N THR A 115 -8.27 8.61 19.19
CA THR A 115 -8.43 10.05 19.48
C THR A 115 -9.02 10.86 18.31
N ASP A 116 -9.08 10.28 17.11
CA ASP A 116 -9.44 10.95 15.82
C ASP A 116 -8.57 12.20 15.51
N LEU A 117 -7.40 12.33 16.14
CA LEU A 117 -6.51 13.48 15.96
C LEU A 117 -5.72 13.41 14.64
N ILE A 118 -5.28 12.22 14.24
CA ILE A 118 -4.41 12.00 13.09
C ILE A 118 -5.17 11.45 11.87
N ARG A 119 -6.39 10.91 12.06
CA ARG A 119 -7.20 10.34 10.97
C ARG A 119 -7.50 11.32 9.85
N ARG A 120 -7.87 12.57 10.19
CA ARG A 120 -8.20 13.60 9.19
C ARG A 120 -6.99 13.99 8.32
N PRO A 121 -5.84 14.39 8.88
CA PRO A 121 -4.66 14.67 8.06
C PRO A 121 -4.19 13.42 7.31
N TYR A 122 -4.23 12.24 7.92
CA TYR A 122 -3.87 10.98 7.27
C TYR A 122 -4.65 10.76 5.96
N ILE A 123 -5.99 10.84 6.02
CA ILE A 123 -6.85 10.63 4.84
C ILE A 123 -6.52 11.64 3.75
N LEU A 124 -6.39 12.92 4.09
CA LEU A 124 -6.11 13.99 3.12
C LEU A 124 -4.76 13.77 2.42
N GLU A 125 -3.71 13.47 3.18
CA GLU A 125 -2.37 13.28 2.64
C GLU A 125 -2.26 12.01 1.78
N HIS A 126 -2.92 10.92 2.17
CA HIS A 126 -2.94 9.70 1.37
C HIS A 126 -3.78 9.87 0.08
N LEU A 127 -4.88 10.65 0.11
CA LEU A 127 -5.60 11.05 -1.11
C LEU A 127 -4.73 11.88 -2.05
N LEU A 128 -3.93 12.80 -1.50
CA LEU A 128 -3.00 13.60 -2.31
C LEU A 128 -1.91 12.72 -2.94
N ALA A 129 -1.36 11.75 -2.19
CA ALA A 129 -0.41 10.77 -2.69
C ALA A 129 -1.01 9.93 -3.84
N ILE A 130 -2.24 9.46 -3.68
CA ILE A 130 -3.00 8.76 -4.72
C ILE A 130 -3.17 9.65 -5.96
N TYR A 131 -3.64 10.87 -5.76
CA TYR A 131 -3.87 11.82 -6.85
C TYR A 131 -2.58 12.13 -7.61
N GLY A 132 -1.47 12.32 -6.90
CA GLY A 132 -0.14 12.48 -7.50
C GLY A 132 0.26 11.28 -8.36
N ALA A 133 0.03 10.06 -7.87
CA ALA A 133 0.31 8.84 -8.63
C ALA A 133 -0.56 8.75 -9.89
N MET A 134 -1.85 9.11 -9.81
CA MET A 134 -2.76 9.12 -10.96
C MET A 134 -2.28 10.07 -12.06
N ILE A 135 -1.80 11.26 -11.71
CA ILE A 135 -1.26 12.24 -12.67
C ILE A 135 -0.03 11.67 -13.39
N MET A 136 0.87 11.01 -12.66
CA MET A 136 2.12 10.51 -13.24
C MET A 136 1.94 9.28 -14.14
N VAL A 137 0.89 8.49 -13.90
CA VAL A 137 0.77 7.14 -14.44
C VAL A 137 -0.32 7.00 -15.52
N LEU A 138 -1.23 7.96 -15.66
CA LEU A 138 -2.32 8.05 -16.66
C LEU A 138 -3.27 6.82 -16.80
N THR A 139 -2.99 5.68 -16.18
CA THR A 139 -3.70 4.38 -16.32
C THR A 139 -4.09 3.74 -14.98
N VAL A 140 -4.23 4.53 -13.90
CA VAL A 140 -4.79 4.04 -12.64
C VAL A 140 -6.26 4.44 -12.56
N THR A 141 -7.17 3.47 -12.74
CA THR A 141 -8.61 3.65 -12.46
C THR A 141 -8.86 3.32 -10.99
N PHE A 142 -9.18 4.35 -10.20
CA PHE A 142 -9.25 4.26 -8.75
C PHE A 142 -10.68 4.00 -8.25
N LEU A 143 -10.84 3.06 -7.32
CA LEU A 143 -11.99 2.98 -6.42
C LEU A 143 -11.40 2.91 -5.00
N CYS A 144 -11.73 3.88 -4.15
CA CYS A 144 -11.25 3.91 -2.77
C CYS A 144 -12.36 3.41 -1.84
N VAL A 145 -12.05 2.47 -0.96
CA VAL A 145 -12.90 2.16 0.20
C VAL A 145 -12.10 2.55 1.45
N TYR A 146 -12.55 3.60 2.13
CA TYR A 146 -12.02 3.97 3.44
C TYR A 146 -12.57 3.03 4.49
N PHE A 147 -11.68 2.39 5.24
CA PHE A 147 -12.04 1.60 6.42
C PHE A 147 -11.74 2.39 7.69
N ASN A 148 -12.73 2.48 8.59
CA ASN A 148 -12.47 2.83 9.98
C ASN A 148 -11.80 1.62 10.64
N PHE A 149 -10.53 1.77 11.01
CA PHE A 149 -9.77 0.74 11.69
C PHE A 149 -10.06 0.81 13.20
N ASP A 150 -10.94 -0.07 13.66
CA ASP A 150 -11.16 -0.39 15.09
C ASP A 150 -10.48 -1.72 15.45
N MET A 151 -9.26 -1.99 14.95
CA MET A 151 -8.49 -3.16 15.39
C MET A 151 -7.61 -2.79 16.56
N VAL A 152 -8.14 -3.07 17.75
CA VAL A 152 -7.41 -3.34 19.01
C VAL A 152 -6.42 -4.48 18.79
#